data_AF-A0A4V5UU94-F1
#
_entry.id   AF-A0A4V5UU94-F1
#
_cell.length_a   1.000
_cell.length_b   1.000
_cell.length_c   1.000
_cell.angle_alpha   90.00
_cell.angle_beta   90.00
_cell.angle_gamma   90.00
#
_symmetry.space_group_name_H-M   'P 1'
#
loop_
_entity.id
_entity.type
_entity.pdbx_description
1 polymer ?
#
loop_
_entity_poly.entity_id
_entity_poly.type
_entity_poly.pdbx_seq_one_letter_code
_entity_poly.pdbx_strand_id
1 'polypeptide(L)'
;MKKYVAFTCIILLTACSSGNEMPKGVLPVGTMKTVIWDLSLADAMASQKYTLHKDSQRMMVTGLYSKVFSLHKIDKATFYKSFAYYEAHPTALQTLFDSVNAYGSRQKVKVYQKPM
;
A
#
# COMPACT_ATOMS: atom_id res chain seq x y z
N MET A 1 -23.94 -41.19 -16.30
CA MET A 1 -23.88 -39.84 -15.68
C MET A 1 -23.32 -39.94 -14.28
N LYS A 2 -22.06 -39.54 -14.07
CA LYS A 2 -21.55 -38.96 -12.82
C LYS A 2 -20.10 -38.53 -13.10
N LYS A 3 -19.98 -37.25 -13.45
CA LYS A 3 -18.72 -36.57 -13.74
C LYS A 3 -18.04 -36.32 -12.40
N TYR A 4 -17.09 -37.15 -12.00
CA TYR A 4 -16.16 -36.79 -10.94
C TYR A 4 -15.07 -35.93 -11.59
N VAL A 5 -15.41 -34.66 -11.81
CA VAL A 5 -14.45 -33.63 -12.19
C VAL A 5 -13.49 -33.52 -11.02
N ALA A 6 -12.32 -34.11 -11.20
CA ALA A 6 -11.21 -34.07 -10.28
C ALA A 6 -10.93 -32.61 -9.90
N PHE A 7 -11.34 -32.27 -8.68
CA PHE A 7 -11.18 -30.96 -8.08
C PHE A 7 -9.76 -30.84 -7.50
N THR A 8 -8.76 -30.97 -8.37
CA THR A 8 -7.34 -30.89 -8.02
C THR A 8 -6.68 -29.79 -8.84
N CYS A 9 -7.20 -28.58 -8.70
CA CYS A 9 -6.56 -27.38 -9.23
C CYS A 9 -5.81 -26.67 -8.10
N ILE A 10 -4.51 -26.96 -8.03
CA ILE A 10 -3.44 -25.97 -7.89
C ILE A 10 -3.48 -25.16 -6.58
N ILE A 11 -2.98 -25.80 -5.52
CA ILE A 11 -2.41 -25.11 -4.35
C ILE A 11 -0.90 -24.98 -4.60
N LEU A 12 -0.50 -24.05 -5.48
CA LEU A 12 0.91 -23.77 -5.79
C LEU A 12 1.21 -22.26 -5.75
N LEU A 13 0.95 -21.59 -4.62
CA LEU A 13 1.34 -20.19 -4.44
C LEU A 13 2.16 -19.90 -3.17
N THR A 14 2.64 -20.90 -2.43
CA THR A 14 3.55 -20.66 -1.30
C THR A 14 5.01 -20.91 -1.69
N ALA A 15 5.50 -20.18 -2.69
CA ALA A 15 6.92 -20.20 -3.05
C ALA A 15 7.38 -18.78 -3.37
N CYS A 16 7.74 -18.03 -2.31
CA CYS A 16 8.97 -17.24 -2.20
C CYS A 16 8.88 -16.36 -0.94
N SER A 17 9.49 -16.81 0.15
CA SER A 17 9.77 -15.97 1.32
C SER A 17 11.20 -16.25 1.76
N SER A 18 12.16 -15.94 0.88
CA SER A 18 13.57 -15.92 1.25
C SER A 18 13.89 -14.61 1.99
N GLY A 19 14.30 -14.76 3.26
CA GLY A 19 15.33 -13.90 3.85
C GLY A 19 14.89 -12.58 4.49
N ASN A 20 13.99 -12.66 5.48
CA ASN A 20 13.98 -11.88 6.74
C ASN A 20 12.61 -12.16 7.35
N GLU A 21 12.55 -12.94 8.43
CA GLU A 21 11.30 -13.19 9.12
C GLU A 21 10.79 -11.88 9.71
N MET A 22 9.92 -11.21 8.96
CA MET A 22 9.31 -9.97 9.38
C MET A 22 8.48 -10.25 10.63
N PRO A 23 8.51 -9.38 11.65
CA PRO A 23 7.75 -9.63 12.87
C PRO A 23 6.27 -9.82 12.57
N LYS A 24 5.61 -10.75 13.29
CA LYS A 24 4.18 -11.01 13.09
C LYS A 24 3.36 -9.71 13.25
N GLY A 25 2.55 -9.43 12.24
CA GLY A 25 1.71 -8.24 12.19
C GLY A 25 2.41 -6.97 11.73
N VAL A 26 3.59 -7.08 11.09
CA VAL A 26 4.19 -6.01 10.28
C VAL A 26 3.84 -6.27 8.81
N LEU A 27 3.36 -5.23 8.13
CA LEU A 27 3.00 -5.29 6.71
C LEU A 27 4.26 -5.40 5.84
N PRO A 28 4.30 -6.31 4.86
CA PRO A 28 5.45 -6.46 3.97
C PRO A 28 5.62 -5.26 3.04
N VAL A 29 6.82 -5.09 2.49
CA VAL A 29 7.17 -3.96 1.60
C VAL A 29 6.21 -3.89 0.40
N GLY A 30 5.79 -5.05 -0.12
CA GLY A 30 4.85 -5.16 -1.22
C GLY A 30 3.50 -4.49 -0.95
N THR A 31 2.99 -4.60 0.28
CA THR A 31 1.73 -3.97 0.71
C THR A 31 1.97 -2.53 1.17
N MET A 32 3.02 -2.28 1.97
CA MET A 32 3.32 -0.94 2.46
C MET A 32 3.57 0.06 1.34
N LYS A 33 4.23 -0.35 0.25
CA LYS A 33 4.49 0.57 -0.86
C LYS A 33 3.22 1.09 -1.52
N THR A 34 2.18 0.25 -1.64
CA THR A 34 0.91 0.65 -2.27
C THR A 34 0.07 1.47 -1.32
N VAL A 35 0.07 1.13 -0.03
CA VAL A 35 -0.58 1.93 1.01
C VAL A 35 0.02 3.34 1.07
N ILE A 36 1.35 3.47 1.20
CA ILE A 36 2.01 4.78 1.29
C ILE A 36 1.76 5.61 0.03
N TRP A 37 1.83 4.99 -1.16
CA TRP A 37 1.52 5.68 -2.40
C TRP A 37 0.10 6.27 -2.42
N ASP A 38 -0.91 5.50 -2.01
CA ASP A 38 -2.29 5.96 -1.98
C ASP A 38 -2.55 7.01 -0.89
N LEU A 39 -1.85 6.93 0.25
CA LEU A 39 -1.85 7.98 1.27
C LEU A 39 -1.25 9.28 0.74
N SER A 40 -0.13 9.23 0.02
CA SER A 40 0.46 10.41 -0.63
C SER A 40 -0.47 11.02 -1.68
N LEU A 41 -1.24 10.19 -2.40
CA LEU A 41 -2.26 10.67 -3.32
C LEU A 41 -3.41 11.36 -2.56
N ALA A 42 -3.84 10.80 -1.43
CA ALA A 42 -4.84 11.43 -0.57
C ALA A 42 -4.40 12.80 -0.06
N ASP A 43 -3.14 12.93 0.36
CA ASP A 43 -2.55 14.22 0.77
C ASP A 43 -2.51 15.21 -0.38
N ALA A 44 -2.08 14.78 -1.57
CA ALA A 44 -2.05 15.63 -2.76
C ALA A 44 -3.46 16.12 -3.13
N MET A 45 -4.46 15.23 -3.11
CA MET A 45 -5.86 15.56 -3.39
C MET A 45 -6.42 16.58 -2.38
N ALA A 46 -6.17 16.38 -1.10
CA ALA A 46 -6.63 17.30 -0.06
C ALA A 46 -5.94 18.66 -0.17
N SER A 47 -4.64 18.67 -0.46
CA SER A 47 -3.85 19.89 -0.64
C SER A 47 -4.30 20.68 -1.86
N GLN A 48 -4.64 20.00 -2.96
CA GLN A 48 -5.18 20.65 -4.15
C GLN A 48 -6.58 21.23 -3.92
N LYS A 49 -7.41 20.58 -3.10
CA LYS A 49 -8.79 21.04 -2.84
C LYS A 49 -8.87 22.16 -1.80
N TYR A 50 -7.97 22.19 -0.80
CA TYR A 50 -8.05 23.08 0.36
C TYR A 50 -6.76 23.85 0.62
N THR A 51 -6.17 24.45 -0.40
CA THR A 51 -4.87 25.15 -0.34
C THR A 51 -4.75 26.21 0.77
N LEU A 52 -5.84 26.91 1.11
CA LEU A 52 -5.85 28.00 2.11
C LEU A 52 -6.57 27.64 3.42
N HIS A 53 -7.18 26.46 3.53
CA HIS A 53 -8.02 26.07 4.66
C HIS A 53 -7.47 24.81 5.35
N LYS A 54 -6.49 25.01 6.25
CA LYS A 54 -5.78 23.92 6.93
C LYS A 54 -6.70 22.96 7.68
N ASP A 55 -7.74 23.47 8.35
CA ASP A 55 -8.69 22.63 9.09
C ASP A 55 -9.53 21.74 8.16
N SER A 56 -10.04 22.32 7.06
CA SER A 56 -10.77 21.59 6.03
C SER A 56 -9.89 20.54 5.33
N GLN A 57 -8.63 20.89 5.08
CA GLN A 57 -7.63 19.98 4.53
C GLN A 57 -7.43 18.77 5.46
N ARG A 58 -7.19 19.02 6.76
CA ARG A 58 -6.96 17.98 7.77
C ARG A 58 -8.16 17.04 7.93
N MET A 59 -9.39 17.58 7.92
CA MET A 59 -10.60 16.75 7.96
C MET A 59 -10.71 15.84 6.72
N MET A 60 -10.44 16.38 5.52
CA MET A 60 -10.46 15.59 4.29
C MET A 60 -9.38 14.50 4.29
N VAL A 61 -8.14 14.81 4.67
CA VAL A 61 -7.04 13.83 4.76
C VAL A 61 -7.44 12.68 5.68
N THR A 62 -8.01 12.97 6.85
CA THR A 62 -8.44 11.94 7.81
C THR A 62 -9.47 10.97 7.21
N GLY A 63 -10.46 11.51 6.49
CA GLY A 63 -11.45 10.70 5.79
C GLY A 63 -10.85 9.86 4.66
N LEU A 64 -9.95 10.45 3.86
CA LEU A 64 -9.26 9.76 2.77
C LEU A 64 -8.35 8.65 3.28
N TYR A 65 -7.61 8.88 4.37
CA TYR A 65 -6.75 7.87 4.99
C TYR A 65 -7.56 6.65 5.44
N SER A 66 -8.71 6.88 6.05
CA SER A 66 -9.62 5.80 6.44
C SER A 66 -10.06 4.97 5.23
N LYS A 67 -10.36 5.63 4.10
CA LYS A 67 -10.70 4.96 2.84
C LYS A 67 -9.52 4.17 2.27
N VAL A 68 -8.31 4.71 2.30
CA VAL A 68 -7.08 4.02 1.86
C VAL A 68 -6.88 2.74 2.68
N PHE A 69 -6.99 2.82 4.01
CA PHE A 69 -6.87 1.63 4.86
C PHE A 69 -7.91 0.56 4.53
N SER A 70 -9.17 0.95 4.31
CA SER A 70 -10.22 0.02 3.87
C SER A 70 -9.91 -0.62 2.51
N LEU A 71 -9.39 0.14 1.54
CA LEU A 71 -9.02 -0.37 0.21
C LEU A 71 -7.91 -1.43 0.29
N HIS A 72 -6.94 -1.22 1.16
CA HIS A 72 -5.84 -2.16 1.40
C HIS A 72 -6.19 -3.27 2.41
N LYS A 73 -7.42 -3.28 2.94
CA LYS A 73 -7.90 -4.23 3.96
C LYS A 73 -7.00 -4.27 5.20
N ILE A 74 -6.53 -3.11 5.63
CA ILE A 74 -5.75 -2.92 6.85
C ILE A 74 -6.46 -1.94 7.78
N ASP A 75 -6.08 -1.94 9.05
CA ASP A 75 -6.48 -0.88 9.97
C ASP A 75 -5.34 0.12 10.21
N LYS A 76 -5.72 1.25 10.82
CA LYS A 76 -4.80 2.33 11.18
C LYS A 76 -3.66 1.81 12.07
N ALA A 77 -3.98 1.00 13.08
CA ALA A 77 -3.01 0.52 14.07
C ALA A 77 -1.93 -0.36 13.43
N THR A 78 -2.32 -1.25 12.53
CA THR A 78 -1.45 -2.14 11.76
C THR A 78 -0.51 -1.33 10.87
N PHE A 79 -1.01 -0.30 10.21
CA PHE A 79 -0.17 0.61 9.43
C PHE A 79 0.90 1.28 10.31
N TYR A 80 0.52 1.94 11.40
CA TYR A 80 1.47 2.65 12.26
C TYR A 80 2.46 1.70 12.95
N LYS A 81 2.00 0.53 13.42
CA LYS A 81 2.88 -0.50 13.96
C LYS A 81 3.92 -0.94 12.92
N SER A 82 3.47 -1.15 11.68
CA SER A 82 4.36 -1.56 10.60
C SER A 82 5.34 -0.47 10.24
N PHE A 83 4.87 0.77 10.13
CA PHE A 83 5.71 1.92 9.80
C PHE A 83 6.79 2.16 10.87
N ALA A 84 6.43 2.06 12.16
CA ALA A 84 7.40 2.16 13.26
C ALA A 84 8.50 1.09 13.17
N TYR A 85 8.17 -0.13 12.73
CA TYR A 85 9.19 -1.14 12.43
C TYR A 85 10.14 -0.65 11.33
N TYR A 86 9.62 -0.13 10.21
CA TYR A 86 10.48 0.38 9.14
C TYR A 86 11.35 1.55 9.62
N GLU A 87 10.81 2.50 10.38
CA GLU A 87 11.56 3.64 10.93
C GLU A 87 12.75 3.18 11.80
N ALA A 88 12.58 2.10 12.57
CA ALA A 88 13.64 1.52 13.38
C ALA A 88 14.70 0.73 12.58
N HIS A 89 14.47 0.46 11.28
CA HIS A 89 15.34 -0.36 10.44
C HIS A 89 15.73 0.38 9.15
N PRO A 90 16.82 1.18 9.16
CA PRO A 90 17.18 2.08 8.05
C PRO A 90 17.25 1.42 6.67
N THR A 91 17.85 0.23 6.57
CA THR A 91 17.93 -0.51 5.30
C THR A 91 16.56 -0.94 4.79
N ALA A 92 15.66 -1.36 5.69
CA ALA A 92 14.29 -1.73 5.33
C ALA A 92 13.47 -0.50 4.93
N LEU A 93 13.64 0.62 5.63
CA LEU A 93 12.99 1.90 5.32
C LEU A 93 13.40 2.40 3.92
N GLN A 94 14.70 2.37 3.63
CA GLN A 94 15.23 2.74 2.33
C GLN A 94 14.61 1.87 1.23
N THR A 95 14.63 0.55 1.42
CA THR A 95 14.02 -0.41 0.48
C THR A 95 12.52 -0.12 0.25
N LEU A 96 11.81 0.26 1.31
CA LEU A 96 10.39 0.62 1.23
C LEU A 96 10.20 1.89 0.39
N PHE A 97 10.91 2.97 0.66
CA PHE A 97 10.77 4.21 -0.10
C PHE A 97 11.24 4.10 -1.55
N ASP A 98 12.32 3.36 -1.82
CA ASP A 98 12.74 3.03 -3.18
C ASP A 98 11.63 2.28 -3.92
N SER A 99 10.97 1.35 -3.24
CA SER A 99 9.84 0.60 -3.78
C SER A 99 8.61 1.49 -4.04
N VAL A 100 8.32 2.45 -3.15
CA VAL A 100 7.26 3.47 -3.33
C VAL A 100 7.55 4.34 -4.55
N ASN A 101 8.76 4.88 -4.67
CA ASN A 101 9.18 5.72 -5.79
C ASN A 101 9.08 4.98 -7.12
N ALA A 102 9.62 3.76 -7.19
CA ALA A 102 9.53 2.93 -8.38
C ALA A 102 8.08 2.59 -8.75
N TYR A 103 7.23 2.33 -7.75
CA TYR A 103 5.80 2.10 -7.97
C TYR A 103 5.10 3.34 -8.52
N GLY A 104 5.31 4.50 -7.92
CA GLY A 104 4.74 5.78 -8.34
C GLY A 104 5.13 6.16 -9.77
N SER A 105 6.40 6.00 -10.13
CA SER A 105 6.87 6.23 -11.52
C SER A 105 6.14 5.36 -12.53
N ARG A 106 5.91 4.07 -12.22
CA ARG A 106 5.12 3.18 -13.08
C ARG A 106 3.65 3.58 -13.18
N GLN A 107 3.04 4.05 -12.08
CA GLN A 107 1.66 4.52 -12.12
C GLN A 107 1.51 5.75 -13.02
N LYS A 108 2.45 6.71 -12.93
CA LYS A 108 2.47 7.89 -13.80
C LYS A 108 2.56 7.50 -15.27
N VAL A 109 3.49 6.62 -15.64
CA VAL A 109 3.63 6.13 -17.01
C VAL A 109 2.33 5.50 -17.53
N LYS A 110 1.64 4.68 -16.72
CA LYS A 110 0.35 4.09 -17.11
C LYS A 110 -0.73 5.11 -17.37
N VAL A 111 -0.78 6.20 -16.60
CA VAL A 111 -1.74 7.29 -16.82
C VAL A 111 -1.47 7.98 -18.16
N TYR A 112 -0.20 8.26 -18.48
CA TYR A 112 0.17 8.95 -19.73
C TYR A 112 0.06 8.09 -20.99
N GLN A 113 0.10 6.76 -20.87
CA GLN A 113 0.00 5.82 -22.00
C GLN A 113 -1.43 5.42 -22.35
N LYS A 114 -2.44 5.78 -21.53
CA LYS A 114 -3.84 5.48 -21.83
C LYS A 114 -4.33 6.44 -22.93
N PRO A 115 -4.78 5.97 -24.11
CA PRO A 115 -5.37 6.86 -25.11
C PRO A 115 -6.59 7.55 -24.49
N MET A 116 -6.67 8.87 -24.69
CA MET A 116 -7.78 9.71 -24.21
C MET A 116 -9.11 9.28 -24.82
#